data_AF-A0A835LTH1-F1
#
_entry.id   AF-A0A835LTH1-F1
#
_cell.length_a   1.000
_cell.length_b   1.000
_cell.length_c   1.000
_cell.angle_alpha   90.00
_cell.angle_beta   90.00
_cell.angle_gamma   90.00
#
_symmetry.space_group_name_H-M   'P 1'
#
loop_
_entity.id
_entity.type
_entity.pdbx_description
1 polymer ?
#
loop_
_entity_poly.entity_id
_entity_poly.type
_entity_poly.pdbx_seq_one_letter_code
_entity_poly.pdbx_strand_id
1 'polypeptide(L)'
;MVGQFEMPRSDNFEDKDGVKLPSYRGDNINGDAFTEKDRTPDPHRLIPDVLFDKFVTTWQALTLIFVETKKGANSLEYWLCSNGFPATTIYGDRSQQVIGTVKALEREHALSLFTNGRQTPILVATDVAA
;
A
#
# COMPACT_ATOMS: atom_id res chain seq x y z
N MET A 1 14.16 -3.40 7.18
CA MET A 1 13.43 -2.18 7.60
C MET A 1 12.08 -2.25 6.92
N VAL A 2 10.97 -2.22 7.66
CA VAL A 2 9.62 -2.41 7.09
C VAL A 2 9.18 -1.08 6.48
N GLY A 3 8.92 -1.05 5.17
CA GLY A 3 8.36 0.11 4.49
C GLY A 3 7.01 0.48 5.10
N GLN A 4 6.92 1.67 5.68
CA GLN A 4 5.77 2.12 6.45
C GLN A 4 4.80 2.85 5.51
N PHE A 5 3.75 2.16 5.06
CA PHE A 5 2.63 2.77 4.35
C PHE A 5 1.68 3.46 5.33
N GLU A 6 1.09 4.55 4.84
CA GLU A 6 0.08 5.43 5.44
C GLU A 6 -0.53 4.90 6.74
N MET A 7 0.05 5.29 7.87
CA MET A 7 -0.65 5.12 9.14
C MET A 7 -1.71 6.21 9.23
N PRO A 8 -3.01 5.87 9.36
CA PRO A 8 -4.01 6.86 9.72
C PRO A 8 -3.58 7.49 11.06
N ARG A 9 -3.19 8.76 10.99
CA ARG A 9 -2.90 9.55 12.19
C ARG A 9 -4.22 10.04 12.76
N SER A 10 -4.34 9.99 14.08
CA SER A 10 -5.51 10.52 14.80
C SER A 10 -5.61 12.05 14.72
N ASP A 11 -4.51 12.75 14.42
CA ASP A 11 -4.46 14.20 14.29
C ASP A 11 -3.77 14.63 12.99
N ASN A 12 -4.25 15.74 12.43
CA ASN A 12 -3.75 16.36 11.21
C ASN A 12 -2.40 17.07 11.42
N PHE A 13 -2.04 17.39 12.67
CA PHE A 13 -0.84 18.13 13.00
C PHE A 13 0.01 17.45 14.08
N GLU A 14 1.32 17.65 14.00
CA GLU A 14 2.32 17.32 15.02
C GLU A 14 2.85 18.62 15.63
N ASP A 15 2.88 18.68 16.96
CA ASP A 15 3.46 19.77 17.74
C ASP A 15 4.79 19.31 18.35
N LYS A 16 5.89 20.02 18.07
CA LYS A 16 7.21 19.81 18.70
C LYS A 16 7.85 21.15 19.03
N ASP A 17 8.33 21.29 20.26
CA ASP A 17 9.03 22.49 20.74
C ASP A 17 8.26 23.80 20.46
N GLY A 18 6.93 23.76 20.53
CA GLY A 18 6.04 24.90 20.27
C GLY A 18 5.79 25.21 18.79
N VAL A 19 6.35 24.42 17.87
CA VAL A 19 6.12 24.52 16.42
C VAL A 19 5.12 23.45 16.00
N LYS A 20 4.07 23.88 15.27
CA LYS A 20 3.00 23.03 14.77
C LYS A 20 3.12 22.83 13.26
N LEU A 21 3.33 21.60 12.81
CA LEU A 21 3.44 21.24 11.39
C LEU A 21 2.47 20.11 11.03
N PRO A 22 2.11 19.92 9.75
CA PRO A 22 1.33 18.77 9.32
C PRO A 22 1.98 17.46 9.77
N SER A 23 1.15 16.52 10.22
CA SER A 23 1.59 15.17 10.60
C SER A 23 2.26 14.47 9.41
N TYR A 24 3.25 13.63 9.70
CA TYR A 24 3.85 12.77 8.68
C TYR A 24 2.84 11.69 8.33
N ARG A 25 2.50 11.61 7.04
CA ARG A 25 1.47 10.72 6.49
C ARG A 25 2.04 9.61 5.61
N GLY A 26 3.36 9.47 5.56
CA GLY A 26 4.04 8.49 4.71
C GLY A 26 4.74 9.18 3.55
N ASP A 27 5.83 8.58 3.11
CA ASP A 27 6.71 9.14 2.09
C ASP A 27 6.03 9.48 0.75
N ASN A 28 4.89 8.84 0.47
CA ASN A 28 4.07 9.06 -0.72
C ASN A 28 3.22 10.35 -0.64
N ILE A 29 3.12 10.93 0.56
CA ILE A 29 2.37 12.16 0.83
C ILE A 29 3.35 13.28 1.19
N ASN A 30 4.16 13.09 2.23
CA ASN A 30 5.10 14.09 2.72
C ASN A 30 6.35 13.42 3.33
N GLY A 31 7.40 14.19 3.64
CA GLY A 31 8.66 13.72 4.23
C GLY A 31 8.58 13.50 5.74
N ASP A 32 9.44 12.62 6.26
CA ASP A 32 9.51 12.25 7.68
C ASP A 32 10.09 13.35 8.57
N ALA A 33 11.07 14.10 8.02
CA ALA A 33 11.71 15.20 8.70
C ALA A 33 10.70 16.26 9.16
N PHE A 34 10.89 16.77 10.38
CA PHE A 34 10.01 17.78 10.97
C PHE A 34 10.40 19.19 10.50
N THR A 35 10.24 19.43 9.20
CA THR A 35 10.47 20.73 8.57
C THR A 35 9.25 21.14 7.76
N GLU A 36 9.02 22.44 7.57
CA GLU A 36 7.87 22.93 6.79
C GLU A 36 7.86 22.37 5.37
N LYS A 37 9.04 22.33 4.73
CA LYS A 37 9.20 21.79 3.38
C LYS A 37 8.86 20.31 3.33
N ASP A 38 9.39 19.52 4.25
CA ASP A 38 9.15 18.08 4.27
C ASP A 38 7.70 17.75 4.65
N ARG A 39 7.06 18.54 5.51
CA ARG A 39 5.67 18.27 5.93
C ARG A 39 4.61 18.75 4.94
N THR A 40 4.99 19.47 3.89
CA THR A 40 4.08 19.87 2.82
C THR A 40 3.73 18.66 1.92
N PRO A 41 2.44 18.33 1.73
CA PRO A 41 2.04 17.27 0.81
C PRO A 41 2.50 17.56 -0.62
N ASP A 42 3.15 16.59 -1.27
CA ASP A 42 3.65 16.70 -2.64
C ASP A 42 3.02 15.63 -3.54
N PRO A 43 2.13 16.00 -4.47
CA PRO A 43 1.47 15.04 -5.36
C PRO A 43 2.44 14.33 -6.31
N HIS A 44 3.64 14.87 -6.53
CA HIS A 44 4.69 14.20 -7.28
C HIS A 44 5.37 13.07 -6.48
N ARG A 45 4.97 12.80 -5.25
CA ARG A 45 5.40 11.59 -4.53
C ARG A 45 4.55 10.36 -4.88
N LEU A 46 3.42 10.57 -5.56
CA LEU A 46 2.52 9.52 -6.03
C LEU A 46 2.83 9.07 -7.46
N ILE A 47 3.71 9.78 -8.19
CA ILE A 47 4.00 9.40 -9.58
C ILE A 47 4.69 8.03 -9.63
N PRO A 48 4.34 7.23 -10.66
CA PRO A 48 4.93 5.92 -10.88
C PRO A 48 6.45 5.94 -10.80
N ASP A 49 7.15 6.98 -11.24
CA ASP A 49 8.63 7.02 -11.22
C ASP A 49 9.23 7.08 -9.81
N VAL A 50 8.62 7.81 -8.87
CA VAL A 50 9.08 7.88 -7.47
C VAL A 50 8.75 6.58 -6.73
N LEU A 51 7.58 6.02 -7.02
CA LEU A 51 7.23 4.68 -6.57
C LEU A 51 8.18 3.65 -7.20
N PHE A 52 8.49 3.76 -8.49
CA PHE A 52 9.32 2.85 -9.27
C PHE A 52 10.75 2.84 -8.76
N ASP A 53 11.34 4.02 -8.50
CA ASP A 53 12.68 4.10 -7.91
C ASP A 53 12.69 3.41 -6.54
N LYS A 54 11.70 3.65 -5.68
CA LYS A 54 11.56 2.94 -4.39
C LYS A 54 11.34 1.43 -4.56
N PHE A 55 10.49 1.00 -5.49
CA PHE A 55 10.17 -0.40 -5.75
C PHE A 55 11.37 -1.17 -6.32
N VAL A 56 12.08 -0.57 -7.28
CA VAL A 56 13.20 -1.20 -8.01
C VAL A 56 14.48 -1.18 -7.18
N THR A 57 14.76 -0.12 -6.42
CA THR A 57 16.01 -0.04 -5.64
C THR A 57 15.93 -0.77 -4.30
N THR A 58 14.75 -0.85 -3.66
CA THR A 58 14.70 -1.44 -2.31
C THR A 58 14.24 -2.88 -2.26
N TRP A 59 13.49 -3.45 -3.21
CA TRP A 59 12.96 -4.84 -3.17
C TRP A 59 12.40 -5.29 -1.79
N GLN A 60 12.08 -4.34 -0.91
CA GLN A 60 11.79 -4.54 0.52
C GLN A 60 10.55 -3.77 0.96
N ALA A 61 9.98 -2.93 0.08
CA ALA A 61 8.78 -2.15 0.39
C ALA A 61 7.52 -2.93 -0.01
N LEU A 62 6.72 -3.29 1.00
CA LEU A 62 5.40 -3.90 0.83
C LEU A 62 4.34 -2.82 0.65
N THR A 63 3.68 -2.76 -0.50
CA THR A 63 2.71 -1.73 -0.87
C THR A 63 1.27 -2.23 -0.75
N LEU A 64 0.48 -1.58 0.10
CA LEU A 64 -0.95 -1.83 0.23
C LEU A 64 -1.73 -0.71 -0.47
N ILE A 65 -2.60 -1.05 -1.42
CA ILE A 65 -3.43 -0.11 -2.18
C ILE A 65 -4.89 -0.37 -1.86
N PHE A 66 -5.63 0.66 -1.44
CA PHE A 66 -7.07 0.56 -1.26
C PHE A 66 -7.83 1.02 -2.50
N VAL A 67 -8.87 0.29 -2.86
CA VAL A 67 -9.78 0.60 -3.97
C VAL A 67 -11.23 0.42 -3.53
N GLU A 68 -12.13 1.23 -4.10
CA GLU A 68 -13.53 1.25 -3.67
C GLU A 68 -14.31 0.00 -4.06
N THR A 69 -13.95 -0.66 -5.16
CA THR A 69 -14.74 -1.76 -5.73
C THR A 69 -13.89 -2.97 -6.03
N LYS A 70 -14.48 -4.18 -5.90
CA LYS A 70 -13.81 -5.44 -6.28
C LYS A 70 -13.35 -5.44 -7.73
N LYS A 71 -14.19 -4.88 -8.61
CA LYS A 71 -13.86 -4.68 -10.03
C LYS A 71 -12.66 -3.75 -10.20
N GLY A 72 -12.60 -2.66 -9.46
CA GLY A 72 -11.44 -1.76 -9.43
C GLY A 72 -10.16 -2.48 -9.01
N ALA A 73 -10.24 -3.35 -8.00
CA ALA A 73 -9.08 -4.11 -7.53
C ALA A 73 -8.56 -5.09 -8.58
N ASN A 74 -9.46 -5.87 -9.19
CA ASN A 74 -9.10 -6.82 -10.26
C ASN A 74 -8.49 -6.10 -11.46
N SER A 75 -9.09 -4.98 -11.88
CA SER A 75 -8.55 -4.16 -12.98
C SER A 75 -7.16 -3.63 -12.68
N LEU A 76 -6.93 -3.18 -11.44
CA LEU A 76 -5.64 -2.63 -11.02
C LEU A 76 -4.57 -3.73 -10.88
N GLU A 77 -4.89 -4.86 -10.26
CA GLU A 77 -4.01 -6.04 -10.20
C GLU A 77 -3.61 -6.49 -11.60
N TYR A 78 -4.57 -6.63 -12.51
CA TYR A 78 -4.29 -7.01 -13.89
C TYR A 78 -3.33 -6.04 -14.57
N TRP A 79 -3.57 -4.73 -14.40
CA TRP A 79 -2.70 -3.70 -14.97
C TRP A 79 -1.29 -3.75 -14.37
N LEU A 80 -1.16 -3.88 -13.04
CA LEU A 80 0.12 -4.01 -12.36
C LEU A 80 0.91 -5.22 -12.86
N CYS A 81 0.28 -6.41 -12.88
CA CYS A 81 0.90 -7.63 -13.36
C CYS A 81 1.29 -7.54 -14.85
N SER A 82 0.44 -6.92 -15.68
CA SER A 82 0.74 -6.70 -17.11
C SER A 82 1.93 -5.76 -17.33
N ASN A 83 2.21 -4.87 -16.39
CA ASN A 83 3.35 -3.97 -16.41
C ASN A 83 4.56 -4.51 -15.61
N GLY A 84 4.54 -5.79 -15.21
CA GLY A 84 5.67 -6.45 -14.53
C GLY A 84 5.75 -6.19 -13.03
N PHE A 85 4.70 -5.63 -12.41
CA PHE A 85 4.61 -5.44 -10.97
C PHE A 85 3.78 -6.57 -10.35
N PRO A 86 4.39 -7.51 -9.60
CA PRO A 86 3.65 -8.61 -9.01
C PRO A 86 2.69 -8.10 -7.92
N ALA A 87 1.39 -8.31 -8.13
CA ALA A 87 0.34 -7.87 -7.24
C ALA A 87 -0.63 -9.02 -6.93
N THR A 88 -1.32 -8.92 -5.79
CA THR A 88 -2.45 -9.79 -5.44
C THR A 88 -3.58 -8.93 -4.87
N THR A 89 -4.83 -9.37 -5.04
CA THR A 89 -6.00 -8.70 -4.45
C THR A 89 -6.47 -9.36 -3.14
N ILE A 90 -7.23 -8.64 -2.30
CA ILE A 90 -8.07 -9.17 -1.20
C ILE A 90 -9.41 -8.43 -1.10
N TYR A 91 -10.48 -9.14 -0.71
CA TYR A 91 -11.83 -8.58 -0.52
C TYR A 91 -12.40 -8.99 0.83
N GLY A 92 -13.28 -8.14 1.39
CA GLY A 92 -13.93 -8.39 2.70
C GLY A 92 -14.81 -9.64 2.75
N ASP A 93 -15.39 -10.03 1.61
CA ASP A 93 -16.23 -11.24 1.48
C ASP A 93 -15.42 -12.48 1.03
N ARG A 94 -14.09 -12.38 0.89
CA ARG A 94 -13.24 -13.49 0.45
C ARG A 94 -13.00 -14.54 1.55
N SER A 95 -14.02 -14.84 2.35
CA SER A 95 -14.12 -16.10 3.05
C SER A 95 -14.79 -17.11 2.11
N GLN A 96 -13.97 -17.97 1.50
CA GLN A 96 -14.36 -19.13 0.68
C GLN A 96 -14.76 -18.84 -0.78
N GLN A 97 -13.78 -18.77 -1.68
CA GLN A 97 -14.00 -19.31 -3.03
C GLN A 97 -12.95 -20.38 -3.33
N VAL A 98 -13.45 -21.47 -3.91
CA VAL A 98 -12.70 -22.67 -4.27
C VAL A 98 -12.19 -22.46 -5.69
N ILE A 99 -10.91 -22.20 -5.87
CA ILE A 99 -10.25 -22.38 -7.16
C ILE A 99 -9.54 -23.74 -7.11
N GLY A 100 -10.23 -24.78 -7.59
CA GLY A 100 -9.69 -26.14 -7.70
C GLY A 100 -9.69 -26.98 -6.40
N THR A 101 -8.74 -27.91 -6.28
CA THR A 101 -8.73 -28.98 -5.25
C THR A 101 -8.13 -28.57 -3.90
N VAL A 102 -7.72 -27.32 -3.73
CA VAL A 102 -7.03 -26.87 -2.51
C VAL A 102 -7.94 -25.94 -1.72
N LYS A 103 -8.48 -26.43 -0.60
CA LYS A 103 -9.09 -25.58 0.44
C LYS A 103 -7.97 -24.94 1.27
N ALA A 104 -7.39 -23.85 0.78
CA ALA A 104 -6.53 -22.98 1.58
C ALA A 104 -7.10 -21.56 1.49
N LEU A 105 -7.15 -20.86 2.63
CA LEU A 105 -7.70 -19.51 2.75
C LEU A 105 -6.99 -18.55 1.78
N GLU A 106 -7.63 -18.17 0.67
CA GLU A 106 -7.05 -17.25 -0.33
C GLU A 106 -6.56 -15.94 0.31
N ARG A 107 -7.20 -15.51 1.40
CA ARG A 107 -6.77 -14.38 2.22
C ARG A 107 -5.44 -14.63 2.93
N GLU A 108 -5.25 -15.76 3.60
CA GLU A 108 -3.99 -16.09 4.28
C GLU A 108 -2.85 -16.34 3.30
N HIS A 109 -3.17 -16.94 2.14
CA HIS A 109 -2.18 -17.15 1.09
C HIS A 109 -1.73 -15.81 0.46
N ALA A 110 -2.66 -14.92 0.13
CA ALA A 110 -2.34 -13.58 -0.36
C ALA A 110 -1.54 -12.75 0.67
N LEU A 111 -1.91 -12.82 1.95
CA LEU A 111 -1.18 -12.19 3.04
C LEU A 111 0.22 -12.79 3.24
N SER A 112 0.36 -14.11 3.08
CA SER A 112 1.65 -14.80 3.15
C SER A 112 2.56 -14.41 1.98
N LEU A 113 2.03 -14.36 0.76
CA LEU A 113 2.76 -13.92 -0.43
C LEU A 113 3.23 -12.46 -0.30
N PHE A 114 2.34 -11.61 0.23
CA PHE A 114 2.64 -10.21 0.51
C PHE A 114 3.71 -10.07 1.60
N THR A 115 3.53 -10.71 2.75
CA THR A 115 4.43 -10.58 3.92
C THR A 115 5.83 -11.13 3.63
N ASN A 116 5.95 -12.15 2.77
CA ASN A 116 7.24 -12.71 2.36
C ASN A 116 8.01 -11.81 1.37
N GLY A 117 7.39 -10.76 0.80
CA GLY A 117 7.99 -9.61 0.11
C GLY A 117 8.82 -9.87 -1.15
N ARG A 118 9.21 -11.11 -1.43
CA ARG A 118 10.09 -11.49 -2.53
C ARG A 118 9.35 -11.80 -3.83
N GLN A 119 8.06 -12.16 -3.76
CA GLN A 119 7.28 -12.64 -4.90
C GLN A 119 6.07 -11.75 -5.23
N THR A 120 5.50 -11.03 -4.25
CA THR A 120 4.29 -10.23 -4.44
C THR A 120 4.26 -9.02 -3.51
N PRO A 121 5.05 -7.96 -3.81
CA PRO A 121 5.17 -6.82 -2.91
C PRO A 121 3.95 -5.89 -2.92
N ILE A 122 2.94 -6.11 -3.79
CA ILE A 122 1.75 -5.26 -3.88
C ILE A 122 0.49 -6.02 -3.49
N LEU A 123 -0.27 -5.49 -2.54
CA LEU A 123 -1.56 -5.99 -2.11
C LEU A 123 -2.62 -4.94 -2.41
N VAL A 124 -3.63 -5.27 -3.22
CA VAL A 124 -4.76 -4.38 -3.54
C VAL A 124 -5.99 -4.85 -2.76
N ALA A 125 -6.53 -4.00 -1.90
CA ALA A 125 -7.62 -4.32 -0.99
C ALA A 125 -8.84 -3.45 -1.24
N THR A 126 -10.04 -4.02 -1.06
CA THR A 126 -11.25 -3.21 -0.88
C THR A 126 -11.49 -3.01 0.61
N ASP A 127 -11.65 -1.76 1.05
CA ASP A 127 -12.24 -1.48 2.35
C ASP A 127 -13.75 -1.76 2.25
N VAL A 128 -14.38 -2.17 3.35
CA VAL A 128 -15.80 -2.52 3.50
C VAL A 128 -16.17 -3.98 3.15
N ALA A 129 -16.45 -4.75 4.21
CA ALA A 129 -17.37 -5.89 4.16
C ALA A 129 -18.78 -5.35 3.94
N ALA A 130 -19.41 -5.69 2.82
CA ALA A 130 -20.84 -5.54 2.64
C ALA A 130 -21.56 -6.75 3.24
#